data_AF-A0A967LL03-F1
#
_entry.id   AF-A0A967LL03-F1
#
_cell.length_a   1.000
_cell.length_b   1.000
_cell.length_c   1.000
_cell.angle_alpha   90.00
_cell.angle_beta   90.00
_cell.angle_gamma   90.00
#
_symmetry.space_group_name_H-M   'P 1'
#
loop_
_entity.id
_entity.type
_entity.pdbx_description
1 polymer ?
#
loop_
_entity_poly.entity_id
_entity_poly.type
_entity_poly.pdbx_seq_one_letter_code
_entity_poly.pdbx_strand_id
1 'polypeptide(L)'
;AAQSVTFFRSLRLFQRYTVGCRVLHADEGWLYLEQKVRHRGELVATGLFRMRIKRGRETLSPREIARASGYTLPRTDPSAELRAWDQVSDALRAEKHREDAEGAGG
;
A
#
# COMPACT_ATOMS: atom_id res chain seq x y z
N ALA A 1 4.68 6.50 2.45
CA ALA A 1 3.70 5.41 2.34
C ALA A 1 2.36 6.00 1.99
N ALA A 2 1.58 5.34 1.15
CA ALA A 2 0.25 5.76 0.74
C ALA A 2 -0.68 4.54 0.77
N GLN A 3 -1.97 4.77 0.99
CA GLN A 3 -3.00 3.74 0.93
C GLN A 3 -4.32 4.33 0.47
N SER A 4 -5.06 3.55 -0.30
CA SER A 4 -6.47 3.83 -0.64
C SER A 4 -7.27 2.56 -0.42
N VAL A 5 -8.41 2.69 0.27
CA VAL A 5 -9.25 1.55 0.63
C VAL A 5 -10.68 1.85 0.23
N THR A 6 -11.30 0.90 -0.47
CA THR A 6 -12.71 0.93 -0.81
C THR A 6 -13.45 -0.08 0.05
N PHE A 7 -14.47 0.38 0.76
CA PHE A 7 -15.34 -0.45 1.58
C PHE A 7 -16.66 -0.69 0.83
N PHE A 8 -16.96 -1.97 0.58
CA PHE A 8 -18.19 -2.37 -0.12
C PHE A 8 -19.31 -2.73 0.85
N ARG A 9 -18.96 -3.25 2.03
CA ARG A 9 -19.92 -3.73 3.03
C ARG A 9 -19.40 -3.49 4.44
N SER A 10 -20.31 -3.15 5.36
CA SER A 10 -19.98 -3.01 6.77
C SER A 10 -19.78 -4.37 7.44
N LEU A 11 -18.76 -4.46 8.29
CA LEU A 11 -18.62 -5.54 9.26
C LEU A 11 -19.20 -5.10 10.60
N ARG A 12 -19.92 -6.00 11.27
CA ARG A 12 -20.34 -5.80 12.67
C ARG A 12 -19.19 -6.17 13.61
N LEU A 13 -19.26 -5.67 14.83
CA LEU A 13 -18.31 -6.03 15.88
C LEU A 13 -18.20 -7.55 16.03
N PHE A 14 -16.96 -8.02 16.24
CA PHE A 14 -16.60 -9.42 16.44
C PHE A 14 -16.87 -10.36 15.26
N GLN A 15 -17.23 -9.84 14.08
CA GLN A 15 -17.26 -10.65 12.87
C GLN A 15 -15.85 -11.03 12.43
N ARG A 16 -15.60 -12.34 12.27
CA ARG A 16 -14.35 -12.85 11.72
C ARG A 16 -14.24 -12.52 10.24
N TYR A 17 -13.07 -12.10 9.80
CA TYR A 17 -12.74 -11.85 8.40
C TYR A 17 -11.34 -12.37 8.09
N THR A 18 -11.03 -12.53 6.81
CA THR A 18 -9.70 -12.88 6.31
C THR A 18 -9.14 -11.72 5.50
N VAL A 19 -7.84 -11.46 5.63
CA VAL A 19 -7.12 -10.51 4.78
C VAL A 19 -6.15 -11.29 3.90
N GLY A 20 -6.38 -11.25 2.59
CA GLY A 20 -5.41 -11.72 1.61
C GLY A 20 -4.53 -10.58 1.14
N CYS A 21 -3.21 -10.78 1.14
CA CYS A 21 -2.23 -9.80 0.67
C CYS A 21 -1.52 -10.33 -0.58
N ARG A 22 -1.35 -9.48 -1.60
CA ARG A 22 -0.64 -9.83 -2.82
C ARG A 22 0.26 -8.66 -3.24
N VAL A 23 1.56 -8.94 -3.39
CA VAL A 23 2.49 -7.99 -3.99
C VAL A 23 2.13 -7.81 -5.46
N LEU A 24 1.97 -6.57 -5.89
CA LEU A 24 1.70 -6.20 -7.28
C LEU A 24 2.99 -5.83 -8.01
N HIS A 25 3.84 -5.08 -7.33
CA HIS A 25 5.09 -4.57 -7.88
C HIS A 25 6.05 -4.21 -6.74
N ALA A 26 7.34 -4.15 -7.05
CA ALA A 26 8.36 -3.64 -6.14
C ALA A 26 9.47 -2.96 -6.93
N ASP A 27 9.86 -1.77 -6.49
CA ASP A 27 11.04 -1.07 -7.00
C ASP A 27 12.20 -1.14 -5.99
N GLU A 28 13.19 -0.25 -6.11
CA GLU A 28 14.35 -0.20 -5.21
C GLU A 28 13.99 0.09 -3.76
N GLY A 29 12.95 0.90 -3.51
CA GLY A 29 12.61 1.40 -2.17
C GLY A 29 11.17 1.17 -1.73
N TRP A 30 10.28 0.78 -2.65
CA TRP A 30 8.85 0.66 -2.40
C TRP A 30 8.30 -0.71 -2.76
N LEU A 31 7.40 -1.18 -1.89
CA LEU A 31 6.55 -2.34 -2.12
C LEU A 31 5.12 -1.85 -2.39
N TYR A 32 4.55 -2.33 -3.50
CA TYR A 32 3.17 -2.07 -3.88
C TYR A 32 2.35 -3.36 -3.71
N LEU A 33 1.26 -3.30 -2.96
CA LEU A 33 0.46 -4.48 -2.64
C LEU A 33 -1.04 -4.19 -2.65
N GLU A 34 -1.81 -5.22 -3.01
CA GLU A 34 -3.25 -5.27 -2.87
C GLU A 34 -3.62 -6.07 -1.61
N GLN A 35 -4.56 -5.55 -0.82
CA GLN A 35 -5.23 -6.32 0.22
C GLN A 35 -6.70 -6.51 -0.10
N LYS A 36 -7.19 -7.73 0.03
CA LYS A 36 -8.61 -8.08 -0.06
C LYS A 36 -9.10 -8.58 1.27
N VAL A 37 -10.12 -7.91 1.81
CA VAL A 37 -10.78 -8.32 3.05
C VAL A 37 -12.04 -9.08 2.70
N ARG A 38 -12.18 -10.30 3.24
CA ARG A 38 -13.35 -11.16 3.02
C ARG A 38 -14.01 -11.60 4.31
N HIS A 39 -15.34 -11.60 4.36
CA HIS A 39 -16.15 -12.19 5.42
C HIS A 39 -17.00 -13.30 4.83
N ARG A 40 -16.88 -14.53 5.37
CA ARG A 40 -17.60 -15.71 4.85
C ARG A 40 -17.45 -15.89 3.33
N GLY A 41 -16.25 -15.60 2.81
CA GLY A 41 -15.94 -15.67 1.37
C GLY A 41 -16.29 -14.43 0.56
N GLU A 42 -17.15 -13.54 1.04
CA GLU A 42 -17.56 -12.33 0.33
C GLU A 42 -16.54 -11.19 0.47
N LEU A 43 -16.27 -10.45 -0.60
CA LEU A 43 -15.39 -9.28 -0.58
C LEU A 43 -16.10 -8.12 0.12
N VAL A 44 -15.54 -7.64 1.23
CA VAL A 44 -16.11 -6.53 2.01
C VAL A 44 -15.31 -5.25 1.87
N ALA A 45 -14.01 -5.35 1.61
CA ALA A 45 -13.15 -4.21 1.31
C ALA A 45 -11.97 -4.64 0.43
N THR A 46 -11.43 -3.70 -0.33
CA THR A 46 -10.16 -3.87 -1.06
C THR A 46 -9.31 -2.63 -0.85
N GLY A 47 -7.99 -2.79 -0.81
CA GLY A 47 -7.08 -1.67 -0.65
C GLY A 47 -5.82 -1.83 -1.48
N LEU A 48 -5.31 -0.69 -1.92
CA LEU A 48 -4.01 -0.56 -2.58
C LEU A 48 -3.06 0.18 -1.65
N PHE A 49 -1.84 -0.32 -1.53
CA PHE A 49 -0.86 0.17 -0.57
C PHE A 49 0.50 0.32 -1.25
N ARG A 50 1.19 1.41 -0.89
CA ARG A 50 2.61 1.65 -1.17
C ARG A 50 3.35 1.87 0.14
N MET A 51 4.32 1.02 0.44
CA MET A 51 5.05 1.06 1.71
C MET A 51 6.55 0.83 1.56
N ARG A 52 7.32 1.43 2.47
CA ARG A 52 8.74 1.10 2.66
C ARG A 52 8.86 0.04 3.74
N ILE A 53 9.83 -0.85 3.60
CA ILE A 53 10.22 -1.76 4.67
C ILE A 53 11.35 -1.09 5.44
N LYS A 54 11.30 -1.12 6.78
CA LYS A 54 12.27 -0.43 7.62
C LYS A 54 12.83 -1.33 8.72
N ARG A 55 14.12 -1.11 9.04
CA ARG A 55 14.79 -1.59 10.25
C ARG A 55 15.31 -0.38 11.01
N GLY A 56 14.56 0.08 12.02
CA GLY A 56 14.82 1.36 12.67
C GLY A 56 14.73 2.52 11.68
N ARG A 57 15.82 3.27 11.50
CA ARG A 57 15.90 4.39 10.53
C ARG A 57 16.29 3.95 9.12
N GLU A 58 16.83 2.74 8.98
CA GLU A 58 17.26 2.17 7.70
C GLU A 58 16.03 1.75 6.88
N THR A 59 16.03 2.11 5.59
CA THR A 59 15.07 1.58 4.62
C THR A 59 15.68 0.36 3.95
N LEU A 60 14.99 -0.77 4.03
CA LEU A 60 15.44 -2.03 3.43
C LEU A 60 14.88 -2.15 2.01
N SER A 61 15.68 -2.69 1.09
CA SER A 61 15.21 -2.94 -0.27
C SER A 61 14.17 -4.07 -0.28
N PRO A 62 13.01 -3.89 -0.93
CA PRO A 62 12.06 -4.98 -1.14
C PRO A 62 12.67 -6.22 -1.79
N ARG A 63 13.64 -6.04 -2.69
CA ARG A 63 14.33 -7.15 -3.40
C ARG A 63 15.22 -7.96 -2.46
N GLU A 64 15.93 -7.31 -1.56
CA GLU A 64 16.77 -7.98 -0.55
C GLU A 64 15.91 -8.78 0.43
N ILE A 65 14.78 -8.19 0.87
CA ILE A 65 13.83 -8.86 1.77
C ILE A 65 13.18 -10.06 1.11
N ALA A 66 12.78 -9.93 -0.15
CA ALA A 66 12.22 -11.05 -0.90
C ALA A 66 13.24 -12.19 -1.04
N ARG A 67 14.49 -11.88 -1.37
CA ARG A 67 15.58 -12.87 -1.44
C ARG A 67 15.81 -13.57 -0.10
N ALA A 68 15.88 -12.82 1.00
CA ALA A 68 16.13 -13.37 2.33
C ALA A 68 14.97 -14.23 2.86
N SER A 69 13.73 -13.94 2.45
CA SER A 69 12.54 -14.70 2.86
C SER A 69 12.19 -15.87 1.94
N GLY A 70 12.90 -16.04 0.82
CA GLY A 70 12.52 -17.01 -0.22
C GLY A 70 11.27 -16.61 -1.00
N TYR A 71 10.78 -15.37 -0.85
CA TYR A 71 9.64 -14.86 -1.60
C TYR A 71 10.05 -14.46 -3.02
N THR A 72 9.24 -14.85 -4.00
CA THR A 72 9.44 -14.45 -5.40
C THR A 72 8.60 -13.21 -5.70
N LEU A 73 9.26 -12.08 -5.92
CA LEU A 73 8.58 -10.85 -6.34
C LEU A 73 8.00 -10.99 -7.76
N PRO A 74 6.86 -10.33 -8.04
CA PRO A 74 6.40 -10.16 -9.42
C PRO A 74 7.49 -9.52 -10.27
N ARG A 75 7.73 -10.07 -11.46
CA ARG A 75 8.69 -9.53 -12.43
C ARG A 75 8.06 -8.56 -13.43
N THR A 76 6.75 -8.35 -13.33
CA THR A 76 5.99 -7.48 -14.21
C THR A 76 6.18 -6.02 -13.82
N ASP A 77 6.27 -5.17 -14.83
CA ASP A 77 6.13 -3.73 -14.67
C ASP A 77 4.79 -3.38 -14.03
N PRO A 78 4.69 -2.25 -13.31
CA PRO A 78 3.44 -1.85 -12.70
C PRO A 78 2.37 -1.66 -13.79
N SER A 79 1.12 -1.92 -13.46
CA SER A 79 0.03 -1.63 -14.40
C SER A 79 -0.13 -0.10 -14.58
N ALA A 80 -0.85 0.32 -15.62
CA ALA A 80 -1.12 1.74 -15.85
C ALA A 80 -1.93 2.35 -14.69
N GLU A 81 -2.88 1.59 -14.15
CA GLU A 81 -3.72 1.98 -13.01
C GLU A 81 -2.87 2.15 -11.75
N LEU A 82 -1.91 1.25 -11.50
CA LEU A 82 -1.00 1.35 -10.37
C LEU A 82 -0.12 2.60 -10.46
N ARG A 83 0.43 2.90 -11.65
CA ARG A 83 1.20 4.13 -11.88
C ARG A 83 0.36 5.39 -11.69
N ALA A 84 -0.86 5.41 -12.24
CA ALA A 84 -1.76 6.55 -12.10
C ALA A 84 -2.11 6.81 -10.63
N TRP A 85 -2.43 5.75 -9.89
CA TRP A 85 -2.71 5.85 -8.45
C TRP A 85 -1.49 6.36 -7.66
N ASP A 86 -0.28 5.93 -8.02
CA ASP A 86 0.95 6.37 -7.35
C ASP A 86 1.20 7.86 -7.56
N GLN A 87 1.03 8.34 -8.79
CA GLN A 87 1.14 9.76 -9.14
C GLN A 87 0.13 10.63 -8.38
N VAL A 88 -1.13 10.20 -8.31
CA VAL A 88 -2.17 10.88 -7.52
C VAL A 88 -1.79 10.89 -6.04
N SER A 89 -1.30 9.77 -5.52
CA SER A 89 -0.87 9.65 -4.13
C SER A 89 0.30 10.58 -3.78
N ASP A 90 1.24 10.81 -4.72
CA ASP A 90 2.34 11.75 -4.53
C ASP A 90 1.87 13.21 -4.61
N ALA A 91 0.95 13.53 -5.52
CA ALA A 91 0.37 14.86 -5.62
C ALA A 91 -0.36 15.27 -4.33
N LEU A 92 -1.22 14.38 -3.80
CA LEU A 92 -1.93 14.60 -2.53
C LEU A 92 -0.96 14.78 -1.35
N ARG A 93 0.17 14.05 -1.35
CA ARG A 93 1.19 14.20 -0.32
C ARG A 93 1.91 15.55 -0.41
N ALA A 94 2.25 15.98 -1.62
CA ALA A 94 2.87 17.27 -1.86
C ALA A 94 1.95 18.43 -1.46
N GLU A 95 0.65 18.31 -1.73
CA GLU A 95 -0.38 19.25 -1.28
C GLU A 95 -0.42 19.37 0.23
N LYS A 96 -0.53 18.25 0.95
CA LYS A 96 -0.46 18.25 2.41
C LYS A 96 0.80 18.96 2.94
N HIS A 97 1.95 18.71 2.34
CA HIS A 97 3.20 19.35 2.76
C HIS A 97 3.20 20.87 2.55
N ARG A 98 2.49 21.38 1.53
CA ARG A 98 2.31 22.83 1.33
C ARG A 98 1.39 23.42 2.40
N GLU A 99 0.24 22.78 2.67
CA GLU A 99 -0.68 23.21 3.73
C GLU A 99 0.00 23.27 5.11
N ASP A 100 0.79 22.25 5.45
CA ASP A 100 1.52 22.20 6.72
C ASP A 100 2.56 23.34 6.83
N ALA A 101 3.18 23.76 5.72
CA ALA A 101 4.15 24.85 5.69
C ALA A 101 3.49 26.23 5.84
N GLU A 102 2.29 26.41 5.25
CA GLU A 102 1.51 27.65 5.35
C GLU A 102 0.91 27.82 6.76
N GLY A 103 0.40 26.74 7.36
CA GLY A 103 -0.17 26.76 8.71
C GLY A 103 0.84 26.95 9.85
N ALA A 104 2.13 26.67 9.61
CA ALA A 104 3.20 26.86 10.60
C ALA A 104 3.71 28.32 10.70
N GLY A 105 3.24 29.21 9.82
CA GLY A 105 3.63 30.62 9.77
C GLY A 105 2.63 31.60 10.41
N GLY A 106 1.53 31.10 10.99
CA GLY A 106 0.45 31.89 11.61
C GLY A 106 0.44 31.87 13.13
#